data_AF-A0A495VL96-F1
#
_entry.id   AF-A0A495VL96-F1
#
_cell.length_a   1.000
_cell.length_b   1.000
_cell.length_c   1.000
_cell.angle_alpha   90.00
_cell.angle_beta   90.00
_cell.angle_gamma   90.00
#
_symmetry.space_group_name_H-M   'P 1'
#
loop_
_entity.id
_entity.type
_entity.pdbx_description
1 polymer ?
#
loop_
_entity_poly.entity_id
_entity_poly.type
_entity_poly.pdbx_seq_one_letter_code
_entity_poly.pdbx_strand_id
1 'polypeptide(L)'
;MSTAGGWRLTADINPYLIAMFRSLLDDEPQYFPIEKELYKNAYNAYKYSEEDKFSQSDLGWIGFMASYNGKFFNGYSGVSHGRNYVFESIKNILNQVDSLRGVEFHCCSYDKLKIPKKSIIYCDIPYCGTTKYQNDFDYDKFYRWCFDKKSEGHRVYISEYWMPDDFDCIWSMKVDNSLDRYSEQRSFKTERLFTI
;
A
#
# COMPACT_ATOMS: atom_id res chain seq x y z
N MET A 1 -9.22 -18.81 -5.83
CA MET A 1 -8.69 -17.90 -4.80
C MET A 1 -9.75 -17.74 -3.74
N SER A 2 -9.47 -18.11 -2.48
CA SER A 2 -10.43 -17.88 -1.40
C SER A 2 -10.47 -16.38 -1.11
N THR A 3 -11.57 -15.72 -1.47
CA THR A 3 -11.87 -14.42 -0.88
C THR A 3 -12.10 -14.68 0.61
N ALA A 4 -11.46 -13.92 1.49
CA ALA A 4 -11.90 -13.86 2.88
C ALA A 4 -13.36 -13.41 2.84
N GLY A 5 -14.30 -14.33 3.07
CA GLY A 5 -15.72 -14.02 3.08
C GLY A 5 -16.03 -13.01 4.17
N GLY A 6 -16.97 -12.10 3.92
CA GLY A 6 -17.45 -11.12 4.90
C GLY A 6 -17.19 -9.67 4.53
N TRP A 7 -17.60 -8.77 5.42
CA TRP A 7 -17.46 -7.33 5.26
C TRP A 7 -16.00 -6.93 5.45
N ARG A 8 -15.44 -6.21 4.46
CA ARG A 8 -14.03 -5.82 4.41
C ARG A 8 -13.90 -4.29 4.37
N LEU A 9 -13.07 -3.76 5.26
CA LEU A 9 -12.72 -2.36 5.36
C LEU A 9 -11.23 -2.23 5.11
N THR A 10 -10.83 -1.20 4.36
CA THR A 10 -9.43 -0.83 4.15
C THR A 10 -9.25 0.66 4.34
N ALA A 11 -8.10 1.06 4.88
CA ALA A 11 -7.77 2.46 5.05
C ALA A 11 -6.30 2.72 4.79
N ASP A 12 -6.02 3.87 4.18
CA ASP A 12 -4.68 4.41 4.00
C ASP A 12 -4.74 5.93 4.17
N ILE A 13 -3.61 6.54 4.53
CA ILE A 13 -3.49 8.00 4.63
C ILE A 13 -3.31 8.65 3.26
N ASN A 14 -2.94 7.88 2.23
CA ASN A 14 -2.65 8.38 0.89
C ASN A 14 -3.95 8.60 0.09
N PRO A 15 -4.33 9.86 -0.18
CA PRO A 15 -5.58 10.16 -0.88
C PRO A 15 -5.58 9.67 -2.33
N TYR A 16 -4.43 9.72 -3.01
CA TYR A 16 -4.31 9.29 -4.41
C TYR A 16 -4.47 7.78 -4.55
N LEU A 17 -3.93 7.00 -3.60
CA LEU A 17 -4.08 5.54 -3.59
C LEU A 17 -5.54 5.13 -3.38
N ILE A 18 -6.20 5.75 -2.39
CA ILE A 18 -7.60 5.48 -2.08
C ILE A 18 -8.51 5.91 -3.23
N ALA A 19 -8.29 7.09 -3.82
CA ALA A 19 -9.06 7.56 -4.96
C ALA A 19 -8.91 6.63 -6.18
N MET A 20 -7.68 6.20 -6.49
CA MET A 20 -7.41 5.26 -7.59
C MET A 20 -8.14 3.93 -7.41
N PHE A 21 -8.13 3.33 -6.22
CA PHE A 21 -8.85 2.05 -6.04
C PHE A 21 -10.37 2.22 -6.08
N ARG A 22 -10.90 3.34 -5.60
CA ARG A 22 -12.34 3.64 -5.73
C ARG A 22 -12.74 3.78 -7.20
N SER A 23 -12.00 4.56 -7.99
CA SER A 23 -12.29 4.71 -9.43
C SER A 23 -12.25 3.39 -10.19
N LEU A 24 -11.30 2.50 -9.84
CA LEU A 24 -11.22 1.15 -10.43
C LEU A 24 -12.44 0.28 -10.08
N LEU A 25 -12.98 0.39 -8.86
CA LEU A 25 -14.14 -0.38 -8.41
C LEU A 25 -15.47 0.17 -8.94
N ASP A 26 -15.51 1.47 -9.21
CA ASP A 26 -16.63 2.17 -9.85
C ASP A 26 -16.59 2.06 -11.39
N ASP A 27 -15.65 1.26 -11.92
CA ASP A 27 -15.46 1.00 -13.35
C ASP A 27 -15.22 2.30 -14.18
N GLU A 28 -14.60 3.31 -13.55
CA GLU A 28 -14.23 4.56 -14.22
C GLU A 28 -13.12 4.33 -15.26
N PRO A 29 -13.15 5.04 -16.41
CA PRO A 29 -12.13 4.92 -17.43
C PRO A 29 -10.75 5.32 -16.89
N GLN A 30 -9.73 4.51 -17.20
CA GLN A 30 -8.35 4.75 -16.78
C GLN A 30 -7.47 5.12 -17.97
N TYR A 31 -6.47 5.99 -17.75
CA TYR A 31 -5.50 6.33 -18.78
C TYR A 31 -4.68 5.10 -19.23
N PHE A 32 -4.71 4.82 -20.53
CA PHE A 32 -3.88 3.78 -21.15
C PHE A 32 -3.68 4.06 -22.66
N PRO A 33 -2.45 3.94 -23.21
CA PRO A 33 -1.20 3.67 -22.50
C PRO A 33 -0.72 4.89 -21.69
N ILE A 34 0.06 4.65 -20.62
CA ILE A 34 0.71 5.72 -19.86
C ILE A 34 2.12 5.95 -20.41
N GLU A 35 2.21 6.84 -21.38
CA GLU A 35 3.48 7.25 -21.97
C GLU A 35 4.26 8.24 -21.09
N LYS A 36 5.56 8.40 -21.37
CA LYS A 36 6.46 9.27 -20.60
C LYS A 36 5.96 10.71 -20.52
N GLU A 37 5.32 11.21 -21.58
CA GLU A 37 4.83 12.58 -21.61
C GLU A 37 3.60 12.78 -20.73
N LEU A 38 2.62 11.85 -20.78
CA LEU A 38 1.48 11.85 -19.87
C LEU A 38 1.96 11.75 -18.40
N TYR A 39 2.92 10.88 -18.13
CA TYR A 39 3.52 10.76 -16.80
C TYR A 39 4.16 12.07 -16.31
N LYS A 40 4.95 12.74 -17.16
CA LYS A 40 5.55 14.04 -16.81
C LYS A 40 4.50 15.11 -16.56
N ASN A 41 3.44 15.14 -17.37
CA ASN A 41 2.35 16.11 -17.21
C ASN A 41 1.60 15.89 -15.90
N ALA A 42 1.25 14.65 -15.57
CA ALA A 42 0.65 14.30 -14.29
C ALA A 42 1.59 14.60 -13.11
N TYR A 43 2.88 14.29 -13.23
CA TYR A 43 3.88 14.62 -12.21
C TYR A 43 3.97 16.13 -11.96
N ASN A 44 4.00 16.94 -13.01
CA ASN A 44 4.04 18.39 -12.89
C ASN A 44 2.75 18.92 -12.26
N ALA A 45 1.58 18.42 -12.68
CA ALA A 45 0.30 18.80 -12.09
C ALA A 45 0.25 18.48 -10.59
N TYR A 46 0.74 17.30 -10.18
CA TYR A 46 0.89 16.93 -8.78
C TYR A 46 1.88 17.85 -8.04
N LYS A 47 3.07 18.09 -8.61
CA LYS A 47 4.15 18.86 -7.98
C LYS A 47 3.80 20.34 -7.79
N TYR A 48 3.04 20.91 -8.72
CA TYR A 48 2.67 22.32 -8.74
C TYR A 48 1.21 22.58 -8.32
N SER A 49 0.52 21.54 -7.80
CA SER A 49 -0.87 21.61 -7.34
C SER A 49 -1.84 22.19 -8.38
N GLU A 50 -1.77 21.71 -9.62
CA GLU A 50 -2.67 22.11 -10.70
C GLU A 50 -3.98 21.30 -10.64
N GLU A 51 -4.86 21.68 -9.71
CA GLU A 51 -6.06 20.92 -9.30
C GLU A 51 -7.06 20.61 -10.42
N ASP A 52 -7.06 21.38 -11.51
CA ASP A 52 -8.00 21.21 -12.63
C ASP A 52 -7.53 20.27 -13.74
N LYS A 53 -6.26 19.82 -13.73
CA LYS A 53 -5.70 19.04 -14.86
C LYS A 53 -5.94 17.54 -14.74
N PHE A 54 -5.89 17.02 -13.52
CA PHE A 54 -6.01 15.60 -13.24
C PHE A 54 -6.76 15.43 -11.92
N SER A 55 -7.70 14.51 -11.88
CA SER A 55 -8.34 14.13 -10.62
C SER A 55 -7.35 13.40 -9.69
N GLN A 56 -7.72 13.23 -8.42
CA GLN A 56 -6.89 12.44 -7.49
C GLN A 56 -6.74 10.98 -7.93
N SER A 57 -7.79 10.38 -8.51
CA SER A 57 -7.73 9.02 -9.06
C SER A 57 -6.80 8.96 -10.28
N ASP A 58 -6.85 9.94 -11.17
CA ASP A 58 -5.93 10.03 -12.33
C ASP A 58 -4.46 10.11 -11.88
N LEU A 59 -4.18 11.01 -10.93
CA LEU A 59 -2.84 11.16 -10.37
C LEU A 59 -2.38 9.89 -9.67
N GLY A 60 -3.27 9.21 -8.93
CA GLY A 60 -3.03 7.91 -8.33
C GLY A 60 -2.67 6.85 -9.37
N TRP A 61 -3.54 6.66 -10.36
CA TRP A 61 -3.37 5.69 -11.43
C TRP A 61 -2.05 5.90 -12.19
N ILE A 62 -1.82 7.12 -12.69
CA ILE A 62 -0.62 7.46 -13.44
C ILE A 62 0.63 7.35 -12.56
N GLY A 63 0.55 7.90 -11.34
CA GLY A 63 1.67 7.96 -10.40
C GLY A 63 2.13 6.59 -9.91
N PHE A 64 1.21 5.66 -9.63
CA PHE A 64 1.58 4.31 -9.18
C PHE A 64 1.93 3.37 -10.34
N MET A 65 1.16 3.37 -11.43
CA MET A 65 1.33 2.37 -12.50
C MET A 65 2.58 2.60 -13.33
N ALA A 66 2.96 3.86 -13.54
CA ALA A 66 4.06 4.22 -14.41
C ALA A 66 5.36 4.60 -13.67
N SER A 67 5.39 4.57 -12.34
CA SER A 67 6.61 4.87 -11.59
C SER A 67 7.51 3.65 -11.36
N TYR A 68 8.81 3.91 -11.23
CA TYR A 68 9.83 2.91 -10.95
C TYR A 68 9.54 2.21 -9.61
N ASN A 69 9.47 0.88 -9.65
CA ASN A 69 9.09 0.03 -8.52
C ASN A 69 7.76 0.42 -7.84
N GLY A 70 6.83 1.04 -8.58
CA GLY A 70 5.54 1.49 -8.03
C GLY A 70 5.65 2.63 -7.00
N LYS A 71 6.82 3.25 -6.85
CA LYS A 71 7.00 4.37 -5.92
C LYS A 71 6.37 5.63 -6.51
N PHE A 72 5.27 6.09 -5.92
CA PHE A 72 4.48 7.23 -6.39
C PHE A 72 5.37 8.40 -6.85
N PHE A 73 5.30 8.73 -8.14
CA PHE A 73 6.05 9.81 -8.76
C PHE A 73 7.57 9.84 -8.51
N ASN A 74 8.20 8.66 -8.39
CA ASN A 74 9.65 8.52 -8.17
C ASN A 74 10.39 7.99 -9.42
N GLY A 75 10.14 8.63 -10.55
CA GLY A 75 10.76 8.32 -11.85
C GLY A 75 9.94 7.36 -12.69
N TYR A 76 9.93 7.57 -14.01
CA TYR A 76 9.15 6.77 -14.96
C TYR A 76 9.80 5.40 -15.20
N SER A 77 9.04 4.31 -15.07
CA SER A 77 9.52 2.93 -15.25
C SER A 77 9.71 2.55 -16.72
N GLY A 78 8.75 2.90 -17.58
CA GLY A 78 8.82 2.76 -19.03
C GLY A 78 9.14 1.35 -19.53
N VAL A 79 9.89 1.29 -20.63
CA VAL A 79 10.39 0.05 -21.24
C VAL A 79 11.88 -0.06 -21.02
N SER A 80 12.34 -1.17 -20.45
CA SER A 80 13.77 -1.43 -20.22
C SER A 80 14.05 -2.93 -20.23
N HIS A 81 15.22 -3.34 -20.75
CA HIS A 81 15.63 -4.75 -20.89
C HIS A 81 14.58 -5.66 -21.53
N GLY A 82 13.87 -5.16 -22.57
CA GLY A 82 12.83 -5.91 -23.28
C GLY A 82 11.50 -6.05 -22.54
N ARG A 83 11.35 -5.41 -21.37
CA ARG A 83 10.13 -5.46 -20.55
C ARG A 83 9.41 -4.12 -20.56
N ASN A 84 8.08 -4.17 -20.62
CA ASN A 84 7.22 -3.00 -20.47
C ASN A 84 6.66 -2.97 -19.05
N TYR A 85 7.37 -2.28 -18.14
CA TYR A 85 7.06 -2.26 -16.72
C TYR A 85 5.72 -1.56 -16.43
N VAL A 86 5.36 -0.56 -17.23
CA VAL A 86 4.06 0.13 -17.09
C VAL A 86 2.92 -0.85 -17.39
N PHE A 87 3.00 -1.57 -18.51
CA PHE A 87 1.98 -2.55 -18.89
C PHE A 87 1.89 -3.70 -17.88
N GLU A 88 3.03 -4.21 -17.40
CA GLU A 88 3.07 -5.26 -16.39
C GLU A 88 2.43 -4.83 -15.07
N SER A 89 2.69 -3.60 -14.60
CA SER A 89 2.05 -3.03 -13.40
C SER A 89 0.54 -2.92 -13.56
N ILE A 90 0.07 -2.36 -14.68
CA ILE A 90 -1.35 -2.21 -14.99
C ILE A 90 -2.03 -3.58 -15.01
N LYS A 91 -1.46 -4.54 -15.75
CA LYS A 91 -2.01 -5.90 -15.83
C LYS A 91 -2.08 -6.56 -14.45
N ASN A 92 -1.08 -6.38 -13.60
CA ASN A 92 -1.06 -6.94 -12.25
C ASN A 92 -2.19 -6.38 -11.39
N ILE A 93 -2.42 -5.06 -11.41
CA ILE A 93 -3.52 -4.45 -10.64
C ILE A 93 -4.87 -4.87 -11.19
N LEU A 94 -5.10 -4.77 -12.51
CA LEU A 94 -6.39 -5.10 -13.12
C LEU A 94 -6.82 -6.55 -12.84
N ASN A 95 -5.88 -7.49 -12.79
CA ASN A 95 -6.17 -8.89 -12.43
C ASN A 95 -6.67 -9.08 -10.98
N GLN A 96 -6.50 -8.08 -10.12
CA GLN A 96 -6.89 -8.13 -8.70
C GLN A 96 -8.16 -7.33 -8.39
N VAL A 97 -8.56 -6.41 -9.27
CA VAL A 97 -9.70 -5.49 -9.04
C VAL A 97 -10.98 -6.23 -8.67
N ASP A 98 -11.33 -7.31 -9.39
CA ASP A 98 -12.55 -8.06 -9.12
C ASP A 98 -12.57 -8.68 -7.72
N SER A 99 -11.40 -9.07 -7.17
CA SER A 99 -11.30 -9.61 -5.82
C SER A 99 -11.52 -8.55 -4.72
N LEU A 100 -11.42 -7.28 -5.08
CA LEU A 100 -11.60 -6.12 -4.20
C LEU A 100 -13.03 -5.58 -4.22
N ARG A 101 -13.92 -6.09 -5.08
CA ARG A 101 -15.33 -5.69 -5.07
C ARG A 101 -15.98 -5.96 -3.71
N GLY A 102 -16.75 -4.98 -3.23
CA GLY A 102 -17.37 -4.99 -1.91
C GLY A 102 -16.43 -4.68 -0.73
N VAL A 103 -15.18 -4.28 -0.99
CA VAL A 103 -14.32 -3.68 0.04
C VAL A 103 -14.66 -2.19 0.16
N GLU A 104 -14.82 -1.71 1.39
CA GLU A 104 -14.99 -0.29 1.69
C GLU A 104 -13.64 0.39 1.92
N PHE A 105 -13.32 1.38 1.08
CA PHE A 105 -12.07 2.13 1.15
C PHE A 105 -12.25 3.44 1.91
N HIS A 106 -11.33 3.75 2.82
CA HIS A 106 -11.31 5.01 3.58
C HIS A 106 -9.95 5.70 3.49
N CYS A 107 -9.97 7.01 3.23
CA CYS A 107 -8.75 7.84 3.31
C CYS A 107 -8.64 8.44 4.72
N CYS A 108 -8.03 7.72 5.64
CA CYS A 108 -7.82 8.18 7.01
C CYS A 108 -6.66 7.45 7.69
N SER A 109 -6.19 8.01 8.81
CA SER A 109 -5.24 7.33 9.69
C SER A 109 -5.92 6.17 10.41
N TYR A 110 -5.13 5.16 10.78
CA TYR A 110 -5.61 3.93 11.43
C TYR A 110 -6.46 4.21 12.69
N ASP A 111 -6.12 5.26 13.45
CA ASP A 111 -6.81 5.67 14.68
C ASP A 111 -8.14 6.40 14.43
N LYS A 112 -8.42 6.80 13.18
CA LYS A 112 -9.68 7.44 12.78
C LYS A 112 -10.64 6.50 12.06
N LEU A 113 -10.21 5.30 11.68
CA LEU A 113 -11.08 4.32 11.06
C LEU A 113 -12.10 3.80 12.08
N LYS A 114 -13.38 3.83 11.71
CA LYS A 114 -14.45 3.26 12.55
C LYS A 114 -14.52 1.76 12.31
N ILE A 115 -14.02 0.98 13.26
CA ILE A 115 -13.93 -0.47 13.14
C ILE A 115 -15.13 -1.13 13.84
N PRO A 116 -15.92 -1.97 13.15
CA PRO A 116 -17.01 -2.73 13.78
C PRO A 116 -16.53 -3.66 14.89
N LYS A 117 -17.29 -3.78 15.98
CA LYS A 117 -16.92 -4.61 17.14
C LYS A 117 -16.58 -6.04 16.73
N LYS A 118 -15.58 -6.64 17.40
CA LYS A 118 -15.12 -8.02 17.18
C LYS A 118 -14.55 -8.30 15.78
N SER A 119 -14.09 -7.26 15.07
CA SER A 119 -13.34 -7.43 13.82
C SER A 119 -11.96 -8.08 14.01
N ILE A 120 -11.47 -8.68 12.92
CA ILE A 120 -10.06 -9.00 12.72
C ILE A 120 -9.41 -7.77 12.08
N ILE A 121 -8.36 -7.26 12.71
CA ILE A 121 -7.59 -6.09 12.27
C ILE A 121 -6.22 -6.60 11.82
N TYR A 122 -5.86 -6.29 10.59
CA TYR A 122 -4.52 -6.53 10.05
C TYR A 122 -3.85 -5.20 9.74
N CYS A 123 -2.63 -5.01 10.21
CA CYS A 123 -1.86 -3.79 10.04
C CYS A 123 -0.50 -4.11 9.39
N ASP A 124 -0.26 -3.52 8.23
CA ASP A 124 1.03 -3.50 7.55
C ASP A 124 1.58 -2.08 7.64
N ILE A 125 2.12 -1.75 8.81
CA ILE A 125 2.56 -0.39 9.14
C ILE A 125 3.90 -0.07 8.43
N PRO A 126 4.32 1.21 8.35
CA PRO A 126 5.69 1.52 7.98
C PRO A 126 6.68 0.80 8.91
N TYR A 127 7.59 0.00 8.34
CA TYR A 127 8.44 -0.88 9.13
C TYR A 127 9.45 -0.08 9.94
N CYS A 128 9.56 -0.38 11.23
CA CYS A 128 10.48 0.33 12.13
C CYS A 128 11.93 0.22 11.65
N GLY A 129 12.64 1.36 11.62
CA GLY A 129 14.05 1.43 11.20
C GLY A 129 14.28 1.23 9.69
N THR A 130 13.23 1.21 8.86
CA THR A 130 13.37 1.17 7.39
C THR A 130 13.37 2.57 6.78
N THR A 131 13.56 2.66 5.45
CA THR A 131 13.50 3.93 4.72
C THR A 131 12.18 4.63 5.02
N LYS A 132 12.25 5.76 5.72
CA LYS A 132 11.07 6.51 6.16
C LYS A 132 10.27 7.01 4.95
N TYR A 133 8.94 6.83 5.01
CA TYR A 133 8.03 7.65 4.23
C TYR A 133 8.07 9.10 4.76
N GLN A 134 7.55 10.08 4.01
CA GLN A 134 7.66 11.50 4.38
C GLN A 134 7.05 11.86 5.74
N ASN A 135 6.16 11.01 6.28
CA ASN A 135 5.52 11.19 7.58
C ASN A 135 6.16 10.27 8.62
N ASP A 136 6.55 10.83 9.77
CA ASP A 136 6.98 10.03 10.92
C ASP A 136 5.79 9.23 11.48
N PHE A 137 5.95 7.90 11.57
CA PHE A 137 4.98 7.01 12.18
C PHE A 137 5.25 6.91 13.69
N ASP A 138 4.24 7.20 14.51
CA ASP A 138 4.33 7.10 15.97
C ASP A 138 4.03 5.67 16.41
N TYR A 139 5.09 4.88 16.60
CA TYR A 139 5.02 3.47 16.98
C TYR A 139 4.46 3.29 18.40
N ASP A 140 4.83 4.15 19.36
CA ASP A 140 4.34 4.05 20.73
C ASP A 140 2.82 4.28 20.80
N LYS A 141 2.33 5.29 20.06
CA LYS A 141 0.89 5.52 19.92
C LYS A 141 0.21 4.32 19.24
N PHE A 142 0.82 3.75 18.21
CA PHE A 142 0.27 2.59 17.50
C PHE A 142 0.19 1.35 18.39
N TYR A 143 1.23 1.06 19.19
CA TYR A 143 1.22 -0.09 20.11
C TYR A 143 0.14 0.05 21.17
N ARG A 144 -0.02 1.24 21.78
CA ARG A 144 -1.13 1.51 22.73
C ARG A 144 -2.49 1.29 22.06
N TRP A 145 -2.65 1.82 20.84
CA TRP A 145 -3.88 1.61 20.07
C TRP A 145 -4.16 0.12 19.82
N CYS A 146 -3.14 -0.71 19.56
CA CYS A 146 -3.33 -2.15 19.42
C CYS A 146 -3.92 -2.75 20.71
N PHE A 147 -3.35 -2.45 21.88
CA PHE A 147 -3.86 -2.91 23.18
C PHE A 147 -5.30 -2.44 23.43
N ASP A 148 -5.61 -1.19 23.10
CA ASP A 148 -6.97 -0.66 23.20
C ASP A 148 -7.94 -1.47 22.33
N LYS A 149 -7.57 -1.74 21.06
CA LYS A 149 -8.40 -2.55 20.15
C LYS A 149 -8.57 -3.99 20.62
N LYS A 150 -7.53 -4.60 21.17
CA LYS A 150 -7.64 -5.91 21.81
C LYS A 150 -8.64 -5.88 22.97
N SER A 151 -8.57 -4.86 23.83
CA SER A 151 -9.47 -4.69 24.98
C SER A 151 -10.93 -4.47 24.58
N GLU A 152 -11.17 -3.82 23.43
CA GLU A 152 -12.49 -3.65 22.80
C GLU A 152 -13.05 -4.96 22.20
N GLY A 153 -12.27 -6.04 22.20
CA GLY A 153 -12.66 -7.38 21.74
C GLY A 153 -12.26 -7.72 20.30
N HIS A 154 -11.37 -6.93 19.68
CA HIS A 154 -10.83 -7.22 18.36
C HIS A 154 -9.67 -8.23 18.42
N ARG A 155 -9.39 -8.88 17.28
CA ARG A 155 -8.15 -9.64 17.08
C ARG A 155 -7.22 -8.82 16.21
N VAL A 156 -6.02 -8.54 16.70
CA VAL A 156 -5.06 -7.66 16.01
C VAL A 156 -3.87 -8.48 15.52
N TYR A 157 -3.49 -8.25 14.26
CA TYR A 157 -2.36 -8.85 13.59
C TYR A 157 -1.50 -7.77 12.95
N ILE A 158 -0.19 -7.84 13.14
CA ILE A 158 0.75 -6.82 12.66
C ILE A 158 1.89 -7.50 11.91
N SER A 159 2.18 -7.05 10.69
CA SER A 159 3.39 -7.44 9.94
C SER A 159 4.50 -6.45 10.22
N GLU A 160 5.67 -6.93 10.63
CA GLU A 160 6.84 -6.11 11.00
C GLU A 160 8.11 -6.98 11.08
N TYR A 161 9.30 -6.37 11.08
CA TYR A 161 10.55 -7.10 11.36
C TYR A 161 10.75 -7.40 12.83
N TRP A 162 10.33 -6.53 13.73
CA TRP A 162 10.48 -6.68 15.17
C TRP A 162 9.38 -5.91 15.92
N MET A 163 8.88 -6.49 17.02
CA MET A 163 7.92 -5.86 17.92
C MET A 163 8.38 -6.01 19.38
N PRO A 164 7.90 -5.17 20.31
CA PRO A 164 8.16 -5.33 21.75
C PRO A 164 7.73 -6.70 22.29
N ASP A 165 8.30 -7.10 23.43
CA ASP A 165 8.07 -8.42 24.05
C ASP A 165 6.60 -8.67 24.47
N ASP A 166 5.80 -7.61 24.58
CA ASP A 166 4.36 -7.71 24.83
C ASP A 166 3.56 -8.24 23.61
N PHE A 167 4.22 -8.45 22.46
CA PHE A 167 3.63 -8.99 21.23
C PHE A 167 4.15 -10.40 20.92
N ASP A 168 3.23 -11.32 20.63
CA ASP A 168 3.56 -12.70 20.29
C ASP A 168 3.84 -12.85 18.79
N CYS A 169 5.05 -13.30 18.44
CA CYS A 169 5.37 -13.68 17.06
C CYS A 169 4.75 -15.05 16.74
N ILE A 170 3.79 -15.07 15.81
CA ILE A 170 3.05 -16.29 15.43
C ILE A 170 3.47 -16.87 14.09
N TRP A 171 4.24 -16.11 13.30
CA TRP A 171 4.82 -16.59 12.05
C TRP A 171 6.09 -15.81 11.73
N SER A 172 7.08 -16.49 11.13
CA SER A 172 8.28 -15.84 10.60
C SER A 172 8.84 -16.60 9.39
N MET A 173 9.43 -15.85 8.45
CA MET A 173 10.05 -16.43 7.26
C MET A 173 11.23 -15.58 6.79
N LYS A 174 12.33 -16.23 6.40
CA LYS A 174 13.44 -15.56 5.73
C LYS A 174 13.10 -15.35 4.25
N VAL A 175 13.28 -14.13 3.78
CA VAL A 175 13.02 -13.70 2.41
C VAL A 175 14.27 -13.07 1.83
N ASP A 176 14.57 -13.40 0.57
CA ASP A 176 15.68 -12.81 -0.18
C ASP A 176 15.44 -11.31 -0.38
N ASN A 177 16.44 -10.47 -0.09
CA ASN A 177 16.37 -9.07 -0.42
C ASN A 177 16.57 -8.88 -1.94
N SER A 178 15.46 -8.67 -2.66
CA SER A 178 15.49 -8.52 -4.11
C SER A 178 16.17 -7.23 -4.61
N LEU A 179 16.48 -6.28 -3.74
CA LEU A 179 17.23 -5.07 -4.09
C LEU A 179 18.75 -5.33 -4.14
N ASP A 180 19.22 -6.38 -3.47
CA ASP A 180 20.62 -6.80 -3.41
C ASP A 180 20.95 -7.85 -4.48
N ARG A 181 20.21 -7.87 -5.59
CA ARG A 181 20.41 -8.85 -6.68
C ARG A 181 21.83 -8.85 -7.28
N TYR A 182 22.57 -7.76 -7.10
CA TYR A 182 23.94 -7.59 -7.61
C TYR A 182 25.01 -7.57 -6.50
N SER A 183 24.67 -7.73 -5.22
CA SER A 183 25.68 -7.82 -4.15
C SER A 183 26.25 -9.24 -4.04
N GLU A 184 27.56 -9.34 -3.77
CA GLU A 184 28.22 -10.63 -3.56
C GLU A 184 27.73 -11.35 -2.28
N GLN A 185 27.18 -10.59 -1.33
CA GLN A 185 26.49 -11.10 -0.15
C GLN A 185 25.02 -10.75 -0.24
N ARG A 186 24.17 -11.74 -0.50
CA ARG A 186 22.71 -11.56 -0.42
C ARG A 186 22.34 -11.23 1.03
N SER A 187 21.80 -10.05 1.26
CA SER A 187 21.14 -9.78 2.53
C SER A 187 19.79 -10.51 2.56
N PHE A 188 19.46 -11.06 3.73
CA PHE A 188 18.15 -11.66 3.99
C PHE A 188 17.39 -10.74 4.93
N LYS A 189 16.08 -10.65 4.73
CA LYS A 189 15.17 -10.05 5.70
C LYS A 189 14.30 -11.15 6.29
N THR A 190 13.93 -11.01 7.56
CA THR A 190 13.00 -11.95 8.21
C THR A 190 11.67 -11.23 8.38
N GLU A 191 10.72 -11.56 7.51
CA GLU A 191 9.34 -11.11 7.65
C GLU A 191 8.70 -11.84 8.84
N ARG A 192 7.90 -11.13 9.65
CA ARG A 192 7.22 -11.71 10.81
C ARG A 192 5.78 -11.20 10.91
N LEU A 193 4.92 -12.02 11.50
CA LEU A 193 3.55 -11.68 11.84
C LEU A 193 3.38 -11.80 13.36
N PHE A 194 2.87 -10.74 13.97
CA PHE A 194 2.68 -10.62 15.41
C PHE A 194 1.20 -10.51 15.78
N THR A 195 0.88 -10.83 17.04
CA THR A 195 -0.44 -10.63 17.64
C THR A 195 -0.29 -10.22 19.12
N ILE A 196 -1.42 -9.85 19.74
CA ILE A 196 -1.59 -9.51 21.17
C ILE A 196 -2.88 -10.13 21.69
#